data_AF-A0A495XC74-F1
#
_entry.id   AF-A0A495XC74-F1
#
_cell.length_a   1.000
_cell.length_b   1.000
_cell.length_c   1.000
_cell.angle_alpha   90.00
_cell.angle_beta   90.00
_cell.angle_gamma   90.00
#
_symmetry.space_group_name_H-M   'P 1'
#
loop_
_entity.id
_entity.type
_entity.pdbx_description
1 polymer ?
#
loop_
_entity_poly.entity_id
_entity_poly.type
_entity_poly.pdbx_seq_one_letter_code
_entity_poly.pdbx_strand_id
1 'polypeptide(L)'
;MRVFVSYLRRENSRSSLRRVARVVEGLGRPYVDDLVDHSGGERYRAVTEAVRSADVFVGVATPGYPSTPWTRWEFGVALVRGVPRYAVLPDLTLVAAGAPGWPWSSDVEAGLAAAADPDRPPPPPTRPTPLTGGDAARA
;
A
#
# COMPACT_ATOMS: atom_id res chain seq x y z
N MET A 1 8.95 14.60 -2.17
CA MET A 1 9.12 13.18 -1.83
C MET A 1 8.01 12.38 -2.46
N ARG A 2 8.30 11.19 -2.98
CA ARG A 2 7.33 10.23 -3.52
C ARG A 2 6.84 9.33 -2.40
N VAL A 3 5.53 9.24 -2.23
CA VAL A 3 4.92 8.43 -1.18
C VAL A 3 4.21 7.26 -1.84
N PHE A 4 4.62 6.03 -1.56
CA PHE A 4 3.89 4.85 -2.03
C PHE A 4 2.86 4.43 -0.99
N VAL A 5 1.61 4.26 -1.41
CA VAL A 5 0.51 3.81 -0.54
C VAL A 5 0.16 2.36 -0.88
N SER A 6 0.51 1.46 0.02
CA SER A 6 0.11 0.05 -0.01
C SER A 6 -1.22 -0.15 0.73
N TYR A 7 -2.09 -1.00 0.20
CA TYR A 7 -3.38 -1.30 0.81
C TYR A 7 -3.93 -2.64 0.34
N LEU A 8 -4.79 -3.25 1.18
CA LEU A 8 -5.56 -4.41 0.78
C LEU A 8 -6.80 -3.98 -0.01
N ARG A 9 -6.79 -4.25 -1.33
CA ARG A 9 -7.83 -3.80 -2.26
C ARG A 9 -9.27 -4.18 -1.85
N ARG A 10 -9.50 -5.42 -1.41
CA ARG A 10 -10.84 -5.93 -1.02
C ARG A 10 -11.40 -5.34 0.28
N GLU A 11 -10.61 -4.56 1.01
CA GLU A 11 -10.99 -3.88 2.27
C GLU A 11 -10.98 -2.34 2.13
N ASN A 12 -10.79 -1.84 0.90
CA ASN A 12 -10.74 -0.42 0.62
C ASN A 12 -11.66 -0.07 -0.56
N SER A 13 -12.34 1.07 -0.44
CA SER A 13 -13.10 1.68 -1.54
C SER A 13 -12.30 2.80 -2.17
N ARG A 14 -12.64 3.19 -3.41
CA ARG A 14 -11.98 4.33 -4.10
C ARG A 14 -12.10 5.62 -3.29
N SER A 15 -13.26 5.85 -2.67
CA SER A 15 -13.52 7.00 -1.80
C SER A 15 -12.67 6.97 -0.53
N SER A 16 -12.44 5.79 0.07
CA SER A 16 -11.51 5.64 1.20
C SER A 16 -10.09 5.97 0.80
N LEU A 17 -9.62 5.43 -0.33
CA LEU A 17 -8.28 5.68 -0.86
C LEU A 17 -8.03 7.17 -1.16
N ARG A 18 -9.03 7.91 -1.64
CA ARG A 18 -8.94 9.37 -1.81
C ARG A 18 -8.80 10.13 -0.48
N ARG A 19 -9.35 9.62 0.62
CA ARG A 19 -9.15 10.20 1.95
C ARG A 19 -7.76 9.90 2.48
N VAL A 20 -7.30 8.66 2.32
CA VAL A 20 -5.92 8.27 2.63
C VAL A 20 -4.92 9.15 1.89
N ALA A 21 -5.08 9.32 0.57
CA ALA A 21 -4.21 10.16 -0.25
C ALA A 21 -4.07 11.58 0.33
N ARG A 22 -5.19 12.22 0.70
CA ARG A 22 -5.21 13.55 1.32
C ARG A 22 -4.46 13.62 2.65
N VAL A 23 -4.59 12.59 3.49
CA VAL A 23 -3.86 12.53 4.78
C VAL A 23 -2.35 12.49 4.55
N VAL A 24 -1.90 11.74 3.53
CA VAL A 24 -0.47 11.50 3.30
C VAL A 24 0.17 12.52 2.36
N GLU A 25 -0.61 13.44 1.77
CA GLU A 25 -0.10 14.56 0.97
C GLU A 25 0.87 15.45 1.77
N GLY A 26 0.68 15.56 3.09
CA GLY A 26 1.61 16.25 3.99
C GLY A 26 3.01 15.62 4.04
N LEU A 27 3.17 14.35 3.63
CA LEU A 27 4.45 13.66 3.54
C LEU A 27 5.09 13.80 2.14
N GLY A 28 4.32 14.17 1.12
CA GLY A 28 4.78 14.26 -0.26
C GLY A 28 3.70 13.94 -1.29
N ARG A 29 4.11 13.47 -2.47
CA ARG A 29 3.20 13.15 -3.57
C ARG A 29 2.77 11.69 -3.50
N PRO A 30 1.51 11.36 -3.15
CA PRO A 30 1.06 9.99 -3.05
C PRO A 30 0.89 9.33 -4.42
N TYR A 31 1.35 8.09 -4.51
CA TYR A 31 0.97 7.11 -5.52
C TYR A 31 0.03 6.10 -4.86
N VAL A 32 -1.20 6.01 -5.38
CA VAL A 32 -2.20 5.02 -4.98
C VAL A 32 -2.67 4.31 -6.22
N ASP A 33 -2.31 3.03 -6.35
CA ASP A 33 -2.50 2.21 -7.56
C ASP A 33 -3.91 2.34 -8.18
N ASP A 34 -4.98 2.06 -7.43
CA ASP A 34 -6.35 2.16 -7.98
C ASP A 34 -6.84 3.59 -8.23
N LEU A 35 -6.11 4.64 -7.83
CA LEU A 35 -6.44 6.03 -8.16
C LEU A 35 -5.74 6.52 -9.43
N VAL A 36 -4.71 5.82 -9.89
CA VAL A 36 -3.98 6.11 -11.12
C VAL A 36 -4.65 5.41 -12.29
N ASP A 37 -4.71 6.08 -13.44
CA ASP A 37 -5.17 5.45 -14.67
C ASP A 37 -4.03 4.62 -15.28
N HIS A 38 -4.25 3.32 -15.40
CA HIS A 38 -3.31 2.36 -15.95
C HIS A 38 -3.76 1.89 -17.34
N SER A 39 -4.11 2.82 -18.22
CA SER A 39 -4.40 2.54 -19.62
C SER A 39 -3.21 1.80 -20.25
N GLY A 40 -3.45 0.64 -20.88
CA GLY A 40 -2.43 -0.11 -21.62
C GLY A 40 -1.78 -1.30 -20.90
N GLY A 41 -2.25 -1.71 -19.72
CA GLY A 41 -1.78 -2.94 -19.05
C GLY A 41 -0.46 -2.79 -18.29
N GLU A 42 0.02 -1.57 -18.11
CA GLU A 42 1.31 -1.28 -17.45
C GLU A 42 1.25 -1.28 -15.92
N ARG A 43 0.07 -1.54 -15.32
CA ARG A 43 -0.16 -1.47 -13.86
C ARG A 43 0.91 -2.21 -13.07
N TYR A 44 1.25 -3.43 -13.47
CA TYR A 44 2.29 -4.23 -12.82
C TYR A 44 3.63 -3.48 -12.74
N ARG A 45 4.10 -2.96 -13.88
CA ARG A 45 5.36 -2.21 -13.97
C ARG A 45 5.28 -0.90 -13.19
N ALA A 46 4.17 -0.19 -13.29
CA ALA A 46 3.94 1.09 -12.60
C ALA A 46 3.99 0.91 -11.08
N VAL A 47 3.31 -0.10 -10.53
CA VAL A 47 3.34 -0.40 -9.09
C VAL A 47 4.73 -0.81 -8.64
N THR A 48 5.39 -1.73 -9.35
CA THR A 48 6.76 -2.15 -9.00
C THR A 48 7.73 -0.97 -8.97
N GLU A 49 7.69 -0.10 -9.97
CA GLU A 49 8.54 1.10 -10.03
C GLU A 49 8.19 2.12 -8.94
N ALA A 50 6.91 2.30 -8.64
CA ALA A 50 6.46 3.21 -7.60
C ALA A 50 6.95 2.78 -6.22
N VAL A 51 6.89 1.49 -5.88
CA VAL A 51 7.43 0.94 -4.62
C VAL A 51 8.94 1.13 -4.54
N ARG A 52 9.66 0.83 -5.63
CA ARG A 52 11.13 0.89 -5.67
C ARG A 52 11.68 2.31 -5.64
N SER A 53 10.94 3.29 -6.17
CA SER A 53 11.35 4.69 -6.21
C SER A 53 10.72 5.55 -5.11
N ALA A 54 9.89 4.97 -4.23
CA ALA A 54 9.29 5.69 -3.12
C ALA A 54 10.35 6.20 -2.15
N ASP A 55 10.21 7.45 -1.70
CA ASP A 55 11.01 8.02 -0.62
C ASP A 55 10.37 7.68 0.75
N VAL A 56 9.06 7.43 0.76
CA VAL A 56 8.27 7.10 1.95
C VAL A 56 7.28 5.99 1.60
N PHE A 57 7.12 5.04 2.51
CA PHE A 57 6.12 3.99 2.42
C PHE A 57 4.99 4.22 3.42
N VAL A 58 3.74 4.06 2.95
CA VAL A 58 2.56 4.12 3.79
C VAL A 58 1.73 2.85 3.58
N GLY A 59 1.45 2.12 4.65
CA GLY A 59 0.47 1.02 4.62
C GLY A 59 -0.88 1.46 5.17
N VAL A 60 -1.98 1.10 4.51
CA VAL A 60 -3.33 1.30 5.05
C VAL A 60 -3.67 0.13 5.96
N ALA A 61 -3.78 0.39 7.26
CA ALA A 61 -3.96 -0.65 8.27
C ALA A 61 -5.38 -1.20 8.23
N THR A 62 -5.49 -2.46 7.82
CA THR A 62 -6.73 -3.24 7.88
C THR A 62 -6.41 -4.64 8.42
N PRO A 63 -7.39 -5.38 8.99
CA PRO A 63 -7.14 -6.70 9.56
C PRO A 63 -6.50 -7.68 8.56
N GLY A 64 -6.89 -7.61 7.29
CA GLY A 64 -6.35 -8.48 6.25
C GLY A 64 -5.05 -7.99 5.63
N TYR A 65 -4.54 -6.80 5.95
CA TYR A 65 -3.39 -6.20 5.27
C TYR A 65 -2.19 -7.15 5.06
N PRO A 66 -1.67 -7.87 6.07
CA PRO A 66 -0.50 -8.74 5.88
C PRO A 66 -0.79 -10.08 5.16
N SER A 67 -2.00 -10.27 4.64
CA SER A 67 -2.45 -11.57 4.09
C SER A 67 -2.16 -11.79 2.60
N THR A 68 -1.84 -10.74 1.83
CA THR A 68 -1.66 -10.89 0.37
C THR A 68 -0.20 -10.87 -0.04
N PRO A 69 0.20 -11.63 -1.07
CA PRO A 69 1.58 -11.58 -1.57
C PRO A 69 2.05 -10.17 -1.93
N TRP A 70 1.17 -9.35 -2.52
CA TRP A 70 1.48 -7.96 -2.90
C TRP A 70 1.75 -7.06 -1.69
N THR A 71 0.81 -6.94 -0.75
CA THR A 71 1.02 -6.11 0.45
C THR A 71 2.23 -6.56 1.26
N ARG A 72 2.50 -7.88 1.30
CA ARG A 72 3.70 -8.43 1.94
C ARG A 72 4.98 -8.02 1.23
N TRP A 73 5.03 -8.18 -0.08
CA TRP A 73 6.19 -7.81 -0.89
C TRP A 73 6.46 -6.30 -0.83
N GLU A 74 5.43 -5.46 -1.01
CA GLU A 74 5.55 -4.00 -1.01
C GLU A 74 6.11 -3.48 0.32
N PHE A 75 5.57 -3.96 1.44
CA PHE A 75 6.06 -3.63 2.77
C PHE A 75 7.48 -4.15 2.98
N GLY A 76 7.74 -5.39 2.56
CA GLY A 76 9.05 -6.02 2.63
C GLY A 76 10.14 -5.25 1.87
N VAL A 77 9.83 -4.75 0.67
CA VAL A 77 10.73 -3.86 -0.08
C VAL A 77 11.01 -2.57 0.69
N ALA A 78 9.99 -1.96 1.30
CA ALA A 78 10.19 -0.76 2.11
C ALA A 78 11.08 -1.02 3.34
N LEU A 79 10.95 -2.18 3.98
CA LEU A 79 11.82 -2.63 5.06
C LEU A 79 13.27 -2.76 4.60
N VAL A 80 13.51 -3.52 3.52
CA VAL A 80 14.87 -3.76 3.00
C VAL A 80 15.54 -2.45 2.55
N ARG A 81 14.77 -1.55 1.92
CA ARG A 81 15.27 -0.23 1.49
C ARG A 81 15.50 0.74 2.65
N GLY A 82 14.99 0.45 3.85
CA GLY A 82 15.13 1.33 5.01
C GLY A 82 14.43 2.69 4.84
N VAL A 83 13.42 2.79 3.98
CA VAL A 83 12.68 4.06 3.81
C VAL A 83 11.81 4.33 5.04
N PRO A 84 11.52 5.60 5.35
CA PRO A 84 10.51 5.95 6.34
C PRO A 84 9.17 5.24 6.07
N ARG A 85 8.58 4.66 7.12
CA ARG A 85 7.36 3.86 7.05
C ARG A 85 6.30 4.47 7.96
N TYR A 86 5.08 4.55 7.45
CA TYR A 86 3.91 5.01 8.17
C TYR A 86 2.73 4.05 7.97
N ALA A 87 1.77 4.15 8.88
CA ALA A 87 0.50 3.46 8.81
C ALA A 87 -0.62 4.51 8.83
N VAL A 88 -1.62 4.33 7.98
CA VAL A 88 -2.90 5.03 8.13
C VAL A 88 -3.88 4.08 8.79
N LEU A 89 -4.32 4.44 9.99
CA LEU A 89 -5.29 3.68 10.78
C LEU A 89 -6.73 3.87 10.24
N PRO A 90 -7.71 3.03 10.64
CA PRO A 90 -9.08 3.13 10.16
C PRO A 90 -9.78 4.48 10.41
N ASP A 91 -9.35 5.19 11.45
CA ASP A 91 -9.81 6.54 11.81
C ASP A 91 -9.07 7.66 11.06
N LEU A 92 -8.22 7.30 10.08
CA LEU A 92 -7.35 8.18 9.30
C LEU A 92 -6.18 8.80 10.08
N THR A 93 -5.89 8.30 11.28
CA THR A 93 -4.69 8.69 12.02
C THR A 93 -3.44 8.15 11.32
N LEU A 94 -2.44 9.03 11.14
CA LEU A 94 -1.14 8.66 10.59
C LEU A 94 -0.16 8.34 11.72
N VAL A 95 0.41 7.14 11.72
CA VAL A 95 1.36 6.68 12.75
C VAL A 95 2.68 6.30 12.11
N ALA A 96 3.79 6.79 12.65
CA ALA A 96 5.14 6.42 12.20
C ALA A 96 5.54 5.04 12.74
N ALA A 97 6.36 4.31 11.98
CA ALA A 97 6.92 3.04 12.45
C ALA A 97 7.69 3.23 13.78
N GLY A 98 7.42 2.36 14.75
CA GLY A 98 8.00 2.43 16.10
C GLY A 98 7.35 3.44 17.05
N ALA A 99 6.40 4.25 16.60
CA ALA A 99 5.62 5.13 17.47
C ALA A 99 4.50 4.33 18.20
N PRO A 100 4.02 4.82 19.36
CA PRO A 100 2.82 4.29 19.98
C PRO A 100 1.64 4.28 18.99
N GLY A 101 0.90 3.17 18.95
CA GLY A 101 -0.23 2.97 18.02
C GLY A 101 0.16 2.37 16.67
N TRP A 102 1.43 2.00 16.46
CA TRP A 102 1.84 1.24 15.28
C TRP A 102 1.05 -0.08 15.17
N PRO A 103 0.39 -0.38 14.03
CA PRO A 103 -0.58 -1.46 13.96
C PRO A 103 0.03 -2.85 13.73
N TRP A 104 1.33 -2.94 13.41
CA TRP A 104 1.99 -4.20 13.11
C TRP A 104 3.05 -4.52 14.16
N SER A 105 2.96 -5.69 14.79
CA SER A 105 3.99 -6.15 15.72
C SER A 105 5.29 -6.48 14.99
N SER A 106 6.40 -6.55 15.74
CA SER A 106 7.70 -6.96 15.21
C SER A 106 7.65 -8.32 14.49
N ASP A 107 6.83 -9.26 14.96
CA ASP A 107 6.66 -10.57 14.31
C ASP A 107 5.96 -10.46 12.96
N VAL A 108 4.94 -9.60 12.86
CA VAL A 108 4.28 -9.31 11.59
C VAL A 108 5.27 -8.68 10.62
N GLU A 109 6.04 -7.69 11.07
CA GLU A 109 7.08 -7.05 10.25
C GLU A 109 8.17 -8.03 9.82
N ALA A 110 8.63 -8.92 10.69
CA ALA A 110 9.59 -9.95 10.34
C ALA A 110 9.04 -10.91 9.27
N GLY A 111 7.77 -11.31 9.40
CA GLY A 111 7.10 -12.13 8.39
C GLY A 111 6.92 -11.42 7.05
N LEU A 112 6.69 -10.09 7.05
CA LEU A 112 6.64 -9.26 5.85
C LEU A 112 8.02 -9.13 5.20
N ALA A 113 9.07 -8.92 5.99
CA ALA A 113 10.46 -8.86 5.53
C ALA A 113 10.90 -10.17 4.88
N ALA A 114 10.59 -11.31 5.50
CA ALA A 114 10.98 -12.63 5.01
C ALA A 114 10.29 -13.00 3.69
N ALA A 115 9.14 -12.39 3.39
CA ALA A 115 8.43 -12.55 2.13
C ALA A 115 8.97 -11.65 1.00
N ALA A 116 9.92 -10.76 1.31
CA ALA A 116 10.48 -9.82 0.36
C ALA A 116 11.63 -10.44 -0.43
N ASP A 117 11.40 -10.65 -1.72
CA ASP A 117 12.47 -10.65 -2.71
C ASP A 117 12.34 -9.33 -3.50
N PRO A 118 13.18 -8.31 -3.25
CA PRO A 118 13.04 -7.00 -3.88
C PRO A 118 13.13 -7.05 -5.40
N ASP A 119 13.80 -8.06 -5.94
CA ASP A 119 14.00 -8.25 -7.37
C ASP A 119 12.87 -9.05 -8.02
N ARG A 120 12.08 -9.76 -7.21
CA ARG A 120 11.00 -10.63 -7.67
C ARG A 120 9.63 -10.22 -7.10
N PRO A 121 8.96 -9.23 -7.72
CA PRO A 121 7.57 -8.93 -7.39
C PRO A 121 6.65 -10.15 -7.55
N PRO A 122 5.57 -10.25 -6.77
CA PRO A 122 4.59 -11.32 -6.91
C PRO A 122 3.97 -11.27 -8.30
N PRO A 123 3.57 -12.40 -8.90
CA PRO A 123 2.89 -12.37 -10.18
C PRO A 123 1.61 -11.52 -10.10
N PRO A 124 1.20 -10.90 -11.21
CA PRO A 124 -0.09 -10.21 -11.26
C PRO A 124 -1.21 -11.21 -10.92
N PRO A 125 -2.24 -10.79 -10.18
CA PRO A 125 -3.33 -11.68 -9.86
C PRO A 125 -4.05 -12.13 -11.14
N THR A 126 -4.41 -13.41 -11.22
CA THR A 126 -5.09 -14.01 -12.39
C THR A 126 -6.46 -13.42 -12.66
N ARG A 127 -7.08 -12.78 -11.66
CA ARG A 127 -8.25 -11.92 -11.80
C ARG A 127 -8.08 -10.66 -10.97
N PRO A 128 -8.56 -9.49 -11.42
CA PRO A 128 -8.55 -8.28 -10.61
C PRO A 128 -9.40 -8.51 -9.36
N THR A 129 -8.80 -8.35 -8.17
CA THR A 129 -9.57 -8.28 -6.92
C THR A 129 -10.38 -6.98 -6.94
N PRO A 130 -11.72 -7.00 -6.80
CA PRO A 130 -12.50 -5.77 -6.77
C PRO A 130 -12.18 -4.93 -5.53
N LEU A 131 -12.34 -3.61 -5.64
CA LEU A 131 -12.41 -2.72 -4.48
C LEU A 131 -13.67 -3.04 -3.66
N THR A 132 -13.64 -2.80 -2.35
CA THR A 132 -14.85 -2.93 -1.52
C THR A 132 -15.85 -1.87 -1.91
N GLY A 133 -17.09 -2.29 -2.16
CA GLY A 133 -18.15 -1.40 -2.64
C GLY A 133 -17.76 -0.92 -4.03
N GLY A 134 -18.22 -1.63 -5.07
CA GLY A 134 -18.27 -1.03 -6.38
C GLY A 134 -19.04 0.27 -6.23
N ASP A 135 -18.41 1.40 -6.57
CA ASP A 135 -19.14 2.63 -6.83
C ASP A 135 -20.10 2.26 -7.97
N ALA A 136 -21.30 1.83 -7.61
CA ALA A 136 -22.44 1.81 -8.49
C ALA A 136 -22.71 3.29 -8.78
N ALA A 137 -21.95 3.82 -9.74
CA ALA A 137 -22.33 5.02 -10.46
C ALA A 137 -23.68 4.67 -11.11
N ARG A 138 -24.76 5.04 -10.43
CA ARG A 138 -26.03 5.31 -11.07
C ARG A 138 -25.75 6.45 -12.05
N ALA A 139 -25.59 6.11 -13.32
CA ALA A 139 -25.87 7.00 -14.43
C ALA A 139 -27.39 7.14 -14.57
#